data_AF-A0A1H3KNF8-F1
#
_entry.id   AF-A0A1H3KNF8-F1
#
_cell.length_a   1.000
_cell.length_b   1.000
_cell.length_c   1.000
_cell.angle_alpha   90.00
_cell.angle_beta   90.00
_cell.angle_gamma   90.00
#
_symmetry.space_group_name_H-M   'P 1'
#
loop_
_entity.id
_entity.type
_entity.pdbx_description
1 polymer ?
#
loop_
_entity_poly.entity_id
_entity_poly.type
_entity_poly.pdbx_seq_one_letter_code
_entity_poly.pdbx_strand_id
1 'polypeptide(L)'
;MNDVGEIKETARNLTAIFLFASIGCSILAMVTGIIGIDVIASISVICAIVLDLLTVYTIKKVVASGGLISDEVIEITEKMKKIEHGDLSVQFDGDYGIYSELTDSINVMLEELRKYTKDISHVVRNIAKGNLTVHKHVSYQGDFKEIEHALDDIKEQLTDTLSSVNDNSVHVLSCSEHVRTSSEQVSEGTNSQNEALSGLTEEIKVLSDKIEKITDNTNAADKISRETNIQLNAGNDKMKNVVVAMEEINTTSDKIGEIIGTINSIAAQTNLLALNASIEAARAGEAGKGFAVVADEIGELANESSEASNNIADLINGSKVAVEKGKALVNNTAESIQLGVKNSMELGDKLKEIVEYADEQNAALKNISSKVDDISEVIKVNAKVSEENSKVSNELIDSANRLQESVIQFKLK
;
A
#
# COMPACT_ATOMS: atom_id res chain seq x y z
N MET A 1 -48.06 -69.87 5.88
CA MET A 1 -48.12 -71.00 6.85
C MET A 1 -49.53 -71.60 7.02
N ASN A 2 -50.61 -70.96 6.55
CA ASN A 2 -51.97 -71.54 6.62
C ASN A 2 -52.32 -72.52 5.47
N ASP A 3 -51.73 -72.40 4.28
CA ASP A 3 -52.16 -73.22 3.11
C ASP A 3 -51.76 -74.70 3.17
N VAL A 4 -50.63 -75.05 3.81
CA VAL A 4 -50.19 -76.47 3.89
C VAL A 4 -51.10 -77.28 4.83
N GLY A 5 -51.65 -76.63 5.85
CA GLY A 5 -52.65 -77.22 6.75
C GLY A 5 -53.96 -77.49 6.01
N GLU A 6 -54.45 -76.51 5.24
CA GLU A 6 -55.66 -76.65 4.42
C GLU A 6 -55.53 -77.74 3.35
N ILE A 7 -54.37 -77.88 2.69
CA ILE A 7 -54.16 -78.94 1.69
C ILE A 7 -54.18 -80.34 2.35
N LYS A 8 -53.53 -80.50 3.52
CA LYS A 8 -53.58 -81.77 4.27
C LYS A 8 -54.98 -82.09 4.78
N GLU A 9 -55.73 -81.09 5.22
CA GLU A 9 -57.10 -81.26 5.72
C GLU A 9 -58.08 -81.57 4.59
N THR A 10 -57.95 -80.90 3.44
CA THR A 10 -58.75 -81.17 2.23
C THR A 10 -58.46 -82.56 1.69
N ALA A 11 -57.20 -83.00 1.66
CA ALA A 11 -56.83 -84.36 1.27
C ALA A 11 -57.39 -85.42 2.23
N ARG A 12 -57.41 -85.14 3.55
CA ARG A 12 -57.99 -86.02 4.58
C ARG A 12 -59.51 -86.12 4.46
N ASN A 13 -60.18 -85.00 4.16
CA ASN A 13 -61.62 -84.97 3.94
C ASN A 13 -62.03 -85.66 2.64
N LEU A 14 -61.25 -85.49 1.56
CA LEU A 14 -61.49 -86.18 0.29
C LEU A 14 -61.31 -87.70 0.44
N THR A 15 -60.26 -88.15 1.15
CA THR A 15 -60.06 -89.58 1.45
C THR A 15 -61.17 -90.16 2.31
N ALA A 16 -61.69 -89.41 3.28
CA ALA A 16 -62.85 -89.83 4.07
C ALA A 16 -64.13 -89.97 3.21
N ILE A 17 -64.39 -89.00 2.31
CA ILE A 17 -65.56 -89.03 1.41
C ILE A 17 -65.51 -90.24 0.46
N PHE A 18 -64.34 -90.53 -0.11
CA PHE A 18 -64.17 -91.71 -0.97
C PHE A 18 -64.33 -93.03 -0.21
N LEU A 19 -63.84 -93.11 1.04
CA LEU A 19 -64.04 -94.26 1.92
C LEU A 19 -65.52 -94.49 2.25
N PHE A 20 -66.26 -93.43 2.58
CA PHE A 20 -67.69 -93.53 2.86
C PHE A 20 -68.51 -93.90 1.61
N ALA A 21 -68.17 -93.36 0.43
CA ALA A 21 -68.82 -93.71 -0.83
C ALA A 21 -68.56 -95.18 -1.23
N SER A 22 -67.35 -95.69 -1.00
CA SER A 22 -66.98 -97.09 -1.26
C SER A 22 -67.71 -98.08 -0.34
N ILE A 23 -67.76 -97.80 0.97
CA ILE A 23 -68.51 -98.63 1.92
C ILE A 23 -70.01 -98.62 1.57
N GLY A 24 -70.55 -97.47 1.16
CA GLY A 24 -71.94 -97.35 0.70
C GLY A 24 -72.23 -98.19 -0.56
N CYS A 25 -71.32 -98.21 -1.53
CA CYS A 25 -71.45 -99.01 -2.75
C CYS A 25 -71.38 -100.52 -2.46
N SER A 26 -70.53 -100.92 -1.50
CA SER A 26 -70.38 -102.30 -1.05
C SER A 26 -71.64 -102.83 -0.33
N ILE A 27 -72.29 -101.98 0.47
CA ILE A 27 -73.55 -102.32 1.15
C ILE A 27 -74.70 -102.44 0.16
N LEU A 28 -74.74 -101.61 -0.90
CA LEU A 28 -75.78 -101.66 -1.92
C LEU A 28 -75.75 -102.97 -2.73
N ALA A 29 -74.55 -103.50 -3.00
CA ALA A 29 -74.37 -104.80 -3.64
C ALA A 29 -74.85 -106.00 -2.79
N MET A 30 -74.94 -105.83 -1.46
CA MET A 30 -75.40 -106.88 -0.53
C MET A 30 -76.94 -107.04 -0.53
N VAL A 31 -77.69 -106.05 -1.01
CA VAL A 31 -79.17 -106.01 -0.90
C VAL A 31 -79.90 -106.63 -2.10
N THR A 32 -79.25 -106.79 -3.26
CA THR A 32 -79.89 -107.38 -4.46
C THR A 32 -79.56 -108.85 -4.62
N GLY A 33 -80.24 -109.71 -3.85
CA GLY A 33 -80.17 -111.18 -3.98
C GLY A 33 -81.30 -111.75 -4.83
N ILE A 34 -80.97 -112.32 -6.00
CA ILE A 34 -81.78 -113.33 -6.70
C ILE A 34 -80.85 -114.50 -7.09
N ILE A 35 -81.33 -115.70 -6.80
CA ILE A 35 -80.65 -116.99 -6.67
C ILE A 35 -79.91 -117.40 -7.96
N GLY A 36 -78.59 -117.63 -7.88
CA GLY A 36 -77.82 -118.32 -8.94
C GLY A 36 -76.33 -117.96 -9.13
N ILE A 37 -75.78 -116.94 -8.44
CA ILE A 37 -74.45 -116.39 -8.75
C ILE A 37 -73.59 -116.13 -7.48
N ASP A 38 -73.46 -117.13 -6.59
CA ASP A 38 -72.75 -116.93 -5.30
C ASP A 38 -71.21 -116.83 -5.45
N VAL A 39 -70.62 -117.39 -6.51
CA VAL A 39 -69.15 -117.37 -6.71
C VAL A 39 -68.67 -116.06 -7.35
N ILE A 40 -69.43 -115.45 -8.26
CA ILE A 40 -69.02 -114.23 -8.96
C ILE A 40 -69.22 -112.99 -8.06
N ALA A 41 -70.25 -112.97 -7.22
CA ALA A 41 -70.47 -111.89 -6.25
C ALA A 41 -69.30 -111.81 -5.24
N SER A 42 -68.85 -112.95 -4.72
CA SER A 42 -67.73 -113.04 -3.78
C SER A 42 -66.39 -112.58 -4.37
N ILE A 43 -66.13 -112.90 -5.65
CA ILE A 43 -64.93 -112.46 -6.37
C ILE A 43 -64.97 -110.94 -6.63
N SER A 44 -66.14 -110.36 -6.94
CA SER A 44 -66.28 -108.92 -7.16
C SER A 44 -65.96 -108.09 -5.91
N VAL A 45 -66.35 -108.58 -4.72
CA VAL A 45 -66.07 -107.93 -3.42
C VAL A 45 -64.58 -107.97 -3.10
N ILE A 46 -63.91 -109.10 -3.33
CA ILE A 46 -62.47 -109.22 -3.12
C ILE A 46 -61.70 -108.30 -4.08
N CYS A 47 -62.10 -108.23 -5.36
CA CYS A 47 -61.49 -107.30 -6.32
C CYS A 47 -61.69 -105.83 -5.94
N ALA A 48 -62.86 -105.45 -5.43
CA ALA A 48 -63.12 -104.08 -4.96
C ALA A 48 -62.25 -103.71 -3.75
N ILE A 49 -62.13 -104.62 -2.77
CA ILE A 49 -61.27 -104.41 -1.59
C ILE A 49 -59.79 -104.32 -1.99
N VAL A 50 -59.34 -105.15 -2.95
CA VAL A 50 -57.96 -105.10 -3.45
C VAL A 50 -57.71 -103.81 -4.23
N LEU A 51 -58.66 -103.35 -5.05
CA LEU A 51 -58.55 -102.05 -5.74
C LEU A 51 -58.50 -100.89 -4.75
N ASP A 52 -59.32 -100.91 -3.70
CA ASP A 52 -59.32 -99.88 -2.66
C ASP A 52 -58.02 -99.90 -1.83
N LEU A 53 -57.50 -101.08 -1.52
CA LEU A 53 -56.18 -101.19 -0.89
C LEU A 53 -55.07 -100.69 -1.83
N LEU A 54 -55.19 -100.94 -3.14
CA LEU A 54 -54.24 -100.44 -4.15
C LEU A 54 -54.33 -98.93 -4.33
N THR A 55 -55.53 -98.33 -4.35
CA THR A 55 -55.71 -96.88 -4.46
C THR A 55 -55.26 -96.18 -3.17
N VAL A 56 -55.57 -96.73 -1.99
CA VAL A 56 -55.05 -96.23 -0.71
C VAL A 56 -53.52 -96.38 -0.65
N TYR A 57 -52.97 -97.47 -1.17
CA TYR A 57 -51.52 -97.69 -1.24
C TYR A 57 -50.83 -96.73 -2.21
N THR A 58 -51.38 -96.50 -3.41
CA THR A 58 -50.81 -95.54 -4.36
C THR A 58 -50.96 -94.11 -3.85
N ILE A 59 -52.07 -93.74 -3.21
CA ILE A 59 -52.26 -92.42 -2.58
C ILE A 59 -51.29 -92.24 -1.40
N LYS A 60 -51.15 -93.24 -0.51
CA LYS A 60 -50.15 -93.19 0.58
C LYS A 60 -48.73 -93.06 0.04
N LYS A 61 -48.40 -93.78 -1.03
CA LYS A 61 -47.07 -93.72 -1.66
C LYS A 61 -46.82 -92.37 -2.32
N VAL A 62 -47.82 -91.79 -3.02
CA VAL A 62 -47.74 -90.47 -3.65
C VAL A 62 -47.63 -89.35 -2.61
N VAL A 63 -48.41 -89.42 -1.53
CA VAL A 63 -48.34 -88.45 -0.41
C VAL A 63 -47.03 -88.59 0.37
N ALA A 64 -46.50 -89.81 0.55
CA ALA A 64 -45.19 -90.02 1.15
C ALA A 64 -44.06 -89.50 0.26
N SER A 65 -44.14 -89.65 -1.07
CA SER A 65 -43.20 -89.02 -1.99
C SER A 65 -43.37 -87.50 -2.11
N GLY A 66 -44.56 -86.96 -1.85
CA GLY A 66 -44.81 -85.51 -1.74
C GLY A 66 -44.29 -84.89 -0.43
N GLY A 67 -44.04 -85.72 0.60
CA GLY A 67 -43.46 -85.28 1.88
C GLY A 67 -41.98 -84.89 1.76
N LEU A 68 -41.20 -85.58 0.92
CA LEU A 68 -39.78 -85.26 0.69
C LEU A 68 -39.58 -83.90 0.00
N ILE A 69 -40.50 -83.51 -0.89
CA ILE A 69 -40.43 -82.22 -1.59
C ILE A 69 -40.70 -81.04 -0.64
N SER A 70 -41.41 -81.27 0.48
CA SER A 70 -41.80 -80.22 1.42
C SER A 70 -40.68 -79.84 2.39
N ASP A 71 -39.93 -80.82 2.91
CA ASP A 71 -39.00 -80.58 4.03
C ASP A 71 -37.72 -79.85 3.57
N GLU A 72 -37.15 -80.24 2.43
CA GLU A 72 -35.97 -79.57 1.82
C GLU A 72 -36.27 -78.11 1.45
N VAL A 73 -37.45 -77.84 0.88
CA VAL A 73 -37.89 -76.48 0.51
C VAL A 73 -38.18 -75.63 1.74
N ILE A 74 -38.70 -76.22 2.82
CA ILE A 74 -38.90 -75.52 4.11
C ILE A 74 -37.55 -75.10 4.69
N GLU A 75 -36.54 -75.99 4.70
CA GLU A 75 -35.19 -75.67 5.19
C GLU A 75 -34.53 -74.58 4.34
N ILE A 76 -34.63 -74.67 3.01
CA ILE A 76 -34.11 -73.63 2.10
C ILE A 76 -34.81 -72.30 2.40
N THR A 77 -36.13 -72.30 2.58
CA THR A 77 -36.90 -71.09 2.88
C THR A 77 -36.51 -70.48 4.22
N GLU A 78 -36.27 -71.28 5.25
CA GLU A 78 -35.83 -70.80 6.56
C GLU A 78 -34.43 -70.19 6.51
N LYS A 79 -33.50 -70.81 5.77
CA LYS A 79 -32.16 -70.27 5.52
C LYS A 79 -32.20 -69.00 4.65
N MET A 80 -33.06 -68.95 3.64
CA MET A 80 -33.28 -67.75 2.82
C MET A 80 -33.82 -66.58 3.63
N LYS A 81 -34.69 -66.81 4.62
CA LYS A 81 -35.12 -65.76 5.57
C LYS A 81 -33.95 -65.19 6.37
N LYS A 82 -32.93 -65.97 6.71
CA LYS A 82 -31.73 -65.44 7.40
C LYS A 82 -30.92 -64.54 6.47
N ILE A 83 -30.79 -64.92 5.20
CA ILE A 83 -30.11 -64.13 4.15
C ILE A 83 -30.85 -62.82 3.88
N GLU A 84 -32.19 -62.85 3.87
CA GLU A 84 -33.04 -61.65 3.76
C GLU A 84 -32.71 -60.59 4.84
N HIS A 85 -32.31 -61.04 6.04
CA HIS A 85 -31.90 -60.16 7.14
C HIS A 85 -30.40 -59.80 7.11
N GLY A 86 -29.69 -60.14 6.03
CA GLY A 86 -28.26 -59.81 5.84
C GLY A 86 -27.30 -60.78 6.51
N ASP A 87 -27.77 -61.92 7.04
CA ASP A 87 -26.87 -62.97 7.53
C ASP A 87 -26.30 -63.74 6.34
N LEU A 88 -25.21 -63.21 5.80
CA LEU A 88 -24.45 -63.90 4.76
C LEU A 88 -23.78 -65.17 5.30
N SER A 89 -23.79 -65.40 6.62
CA SER A 89 -23.49 -66.59 7.43
C SER A 89 -23.74 -67.98 6.87
N VAL A 90 -24.87 -68.01 6.19
CA VAL A 90 -25.61 -69.23 5.88
C VAL A 90 -24.84 -70.09 4.90
N GLN A 91 -24.89 -71.40 5.10
CA GLN A 91 -24.33 -72.40 4.20
C GLN A 91 -25.38 -73.48 3.92
N PHE A 92 -25.43 -73.89 2.66
CA PHE A 92 -26.30 -74.95 2.19
C PHE A 92 -25.45 -76.19 1.89
N ASP A 93 -24.99 -76.89 2.94
CA ASP A 93 -24.09 -78.05 2.82
C ASP A 93 -24.81 -79.42 2.95
N GLY A 94 -26.15 -79.40 2.92
CA GLY A 94 -27.01 -80.60 2.98
C GLY A 94 -27.23 -81.25 1.62
N ASP A 95 -27.76 -82.47 1.60
CA ASP A 95 -28.24 -83.10 0.38
C ASP A 95 -29.66 -82.59 0.07
N TYR A 96 -29.77 -81.69 -0.91
CA TYR A 96 -31.04 -81.09 -1.34
C TYR A 96 -31.58 -81.72 -2.64
N GLY A 97 -31.10 -82.91 -3.01
CA GLY A 97 -31.59 -83.66 -4.16
C GLY A 97 -31.67 -82.82 -5.45
N ILE A 98 -32.88 -82.61 -5.96
CA ILE A 98 -33.14 -81.84 -7.20
C ILE A 98 -32.82 -80.35 -7.06
N TYR A 99 -32.68 -79.83 -5.85
CA TYR A 99 -32.36 -78.42 -5.57
C TYR A 99 -30.87 -78.18 -5.32
N SER A 100 -30.00 -79.20 -5.41
CA SER A 100 -28.56 -79.07 -5.17
C SER A 100 -27.92 -77.96 -6.00
N GLU A 101 -28.27 -77.85 -7.29
CA GLU A 101 -27.75 -76.81 -8.20
C GLU A 101 -28.18 -75.39 -7.77
N LEU A 102 -29.39 -75.25 -7.22
CA LEU A 102 -29.88 -73.99 -6.67
C LEU A 102 -29.11 -73.62 -5.39
N THR A 103 -28.93 -74.57 -4.48
CA THR A 103 -28.21 -74.32 -3.22
C THR A 103 -26.73 -74.05 -3.43
N ASP A 104 -26.09 -74.70 -4.41
CA ASP A 104 -24.72 -74.42 -4.82
C ASP A 104 -24.60 -73.00 -5.42
N SER A 105 -25.54 -72.62 -6.29
CA SER A 105 -25.59 -71.27 -6.85
C SER A 105 -25.78 -70.19 -5.77
N ILE A 106 -26.61 -70.47 -4.75
CA ILE A 106 -26.79 -69.58 -3.60
C ILE A 106 -25.51 -69.50 -2.76
N ASN A 107 -24.81 -70.62 -2.51
CA ASN A 107 -23.54 -70.62 -1.79
C ASN A 107 -22.48 -69.76 -2.52
N VAL A 108 -22.35 -69.90 -3.85
CA VAL A 108 -21.45 -69.07 -4.67
C VAL A 108 -21.82 -67.58 -4.57
N MET A 109 -23.11 -67.25 -4.68
CA MET A 109 -23.60 -65.88 -4.50
C MET A 109 -23.24 -65.33 -3.11
N LEU A 110 -23.47 -66.10 -2.04
CA LEU A 110 -23.14 -65.70 -0.67
C LEU A 110 -21.62 -65.51 -0.48
N GLU A 111 -20.80 -66.36 -1.10
CA GLU A 111 -19.34 -66.22 -1.05
C GLU A 111 -18.89 -64.91 -1.71
N GLU A 112 -19.42 -64.58 -2.89
CA GLU A 112 -19.12 -63.32 -3.58
C GLU A 112 -19.62 -62.10 -2.80
N LEU A 113 -20.85 -62.15 -2.26
CA LEU A 113 -21.38 -61.08 -1.41
C LEU A 113 -20.54 -60.85 -0.14
N ARG A 114 -20.04 -61.94 0.48
CA ARG A 114 -19.11 -61.85 1.64
C ARG A 114 -17.78 -61.22 1.22
N LYS A 115 -17.22 -61.61 0.06
CA LYS A 115 -15.97 -61.02 -0.47
C LYS A 115 -16.14 -59.52 -0.69
N TYR A 116 -17.20 -59.08 -1.38
CA TYR A 116 -17.50 -57.66 -1.60
C TYR A 116 -17.67 -56.90 -0.30
N THR A 117 -18.51 -57.41 0.63
CA THR A 117 -18.75 -56.75 1.92
C THR A 117 -17.46 -56.59 2.74
N LYS A 118 -16.59 -57.61 2.71
CA LYS A 118 -15.30 -57.58 3.42
C LYS A 118 -14.32 -56.59 2.80
N ASP A 119 -14.24 -56.53 1.47
CA ASP A 119 -13.36 -55.61 0.76
C ASP A 119 -13.84 -54.16 0.88
N ILE A 120 -15.14 -53.88 0.73
CA ILE A 120 -15.75 -52.56 1.00
C ILE A 120 -15.42 -52.12 2.43
N SER A 121 -15.62 -53.00 3.42
CA SER A 121 -15.29 -52.71 4.81
C SER A 121 -13.80 -52.45 5.02
N HIS A 122 -12.92 -53.12 4.27
CA HIS A 122 -11.49 -52.91 4.33
C HIS A 122 -11.10 -51.53 3.76
N VAL A 123 -11.59 -51.20 2.57
CA VAL A 123 -11.31 -49.92 1.88
C VAL A 123 -11.83 -48.75 2.72
N VAL A 124 -13.11 -48.79 3.13
CA VAL A 124 -13.73 -47.71 3.92
C VAL A 124 -13.04 -47.52 5.27
N ARG A 125 -12.62 -48.60 5.95
CA ARG A 125 -11.86 -48.47 7.21
C ARG A 125 -10.47 -47.88 7.02
N ASN A 126 -9.82 -48.11 5.88
CA ASN A 126 -8.54 -47.48 5.57
C ASN A 126 -8.74 -45.99 5.29
N ILE A 127 -9.74 -45.62 4.48
CA ILE A 127 -10.11 -44.23 4.21
C ILE A 127 -10.42 -43.50 5.54
N ALA A 128 -11.21 -44.10 6.43
CA ALA A 128 -11.53 -43.53 7.75
C ALA A 128 -10.31 -43.36 8.68
N LYS A 129 -9.24 -44.14 8.46
CA LYS A 129 -7.96 -44.00 9.17
C LYS A 129 -6.99 -43.04 8.47
N GLY A 130 -7.45 -42.34 7.43
CA GLY A 130 -6.64 -41.41 6.63
C GLY A 130 -5.75 -42.10 5.60
N ASN A 131 -5.86 -43.41 5.38
CA ASN A 131 -5.06 -44.11 4.38
C ASN A 131 -5.78 -44.15 3.02
N LEU A 132 -5.48 -43.18 2.14
CA LEU A 132 -6.05 -43.09 0.79
C LEU A 132 -5.26 -43.88 -0.25
N THR A 133 -4.13 -44.49 0.12
CA THR A 133 -3.34 -45.35 -0.79
C THR A 133 -3.81 -46.81 -0.78
N VAL A 134 -4.97 -47.11 -0.18
CA VAL A 134 -5.52 -48.47 -0.09
C VAL A 134 -5.96 -48.97 -1.48
N HIS A 135 -5.71 -50.26 -1.74
CA HIS A 135 -6.14 -50.95 -2.95
C HIS A 135 -7.22 -51.99 -2.63
N LYS A 136 -8.15 -52.18 -3.58
CA LYS A 136 -9.13 -53.26 -3.58
C LYS A 136 -8.45 -54.62 -3.80
N HIS A 137 -8.98 -55.67 -3.17
CA HIS A 137 -8.46 -57.05 -3.27
C HIS A 137 -9.39 -57.97 -4.06
N VAL A 138 -10.55 -57.47 -4.50
CA VAL A 138 -11.59 -58.24 -5.18
C VAL A 138 -11.97 -57.55 -6.50
N SER A 139 -12.34 -58.34 -7.51
CA SER A 139 -12.93 -57.85 -8.76
C SER A 139 -14.45 -57.84 -8.63
N TYR A 140 -15.06 -56.65 -8.55
CA TYR A 140 -16.50 -56.51 -8.44
C TYR A 140 -17.17 -56.83 -9.78
N GLN A 141 -18.34 -57.49 -9.72
CA GLN A 141 -19.10 -57.92 -10.91
C GLN A 141 -20.55 -57.44 -10.84
N GLY A 142 -21.18 -57.33 -12.01
CA GLY A 142 -22.56 -56.85 -12.13
C GLY A 142 -22.74 -55.47 -11.50
N ASP A 143 -23.83 -55.30 -10.75
CA ASP A 143 -24.22 -54.03 -10.11
C ASP A 143 -23.21 -53.55 -9.05
N PHE A 144 -22.34 -54.43 -8.54
CA PHE A 144 -21.32 -54.05 -7.55
C PHE A 144 -20.15 -53.23 -8.16
N LYS A 145 -20.03 -53.18 -9.49
CA LYS A 145 -19.05 -52.29 -10.15
C LYS A 145 -19.33 -50.81 -9.90
N GLU A 146 -20.59 -50.45 -9.72
CA GLU A 146 -20.94 -49.06 -9.36
C GLU A 146 -20.40 -48.69 -7.96
N ILE A 147 -20.39 -49.64 -7.02
CA ILE A 147 -19.78 -49.43 -5.70
C ILE A 147 -18.26 -49.32 -5.84
N GLU A 148 -17.64 -50.14 -6.69
CA GLU A 148 -16.21 -50.04 -7.00
C GLU A 148 -15.84 -48.66 -7.53
N HIS A 149 -16.56 -48.16 -8.54
CA HIS A 149 -16.37 -46.82 -9.09
C HIS A 149 -16.58 -45.74 -8.02
N ALA A 150 -17.68 -45.82 -7.25
CA ALA A 150 -17.95 -44.83 -6.20
C ALA A 150 -16.84 -44.79 -5.13
N LEU A 151 -16.25 -45.94 -4.76
CA LEU A 151 -15.14 -45.99 -3.80
C LEU A 151 -13.85 -45.39 -4.40
N ASP A 152 -13.57 -45.66 -5.67
CA ASP A 152 -12.43 -45.08 -6.37
C ASP A 152 -12.60 -43.56 -6.53
N ASP A 153 -13.78 -43.09 -6.92
CA ASP A 153 -14.13 -41.66 -7.04
C ASP A 153 -13.98 -40.92 -5.71
N ILE A 154 -14.49 -41.49 -4.60
CA ILE A 154 -14.33 -40.90 -3.26
C ILE A 154 -12.85 -40.75 -2.90
N LYS A 155 -12.04 -41.78 -3.17
CA LYS A 155 -10.61 -41.77 -2.87
C LYS A 155 -9.86 -40.74 -3.71
N GLU A 156 -10.14 -40.67 -5.01
CA GLU A 156 -9.55 -39.69 -5.92
C GLU A 156 -9.94 -38.26 -5.52
N GLN A 157 -11.23 -38.00 -5.33
CA GLN A 157 -11.73 -36.68 -4.94
C GLN A 157 -11.18 -36.21 -3.59
N LEU A 158 -11.06 -37.11 -2.59
CA LEU A 158 -10.45 -36.79 -1.30
C LEU A 158 -8.95 -36.54 -1.43
N THR A 159 -8.24 -37.33 -2.26
CA THR A 159 -6.81 -37.15 -2.50
C THR A 159 -6.53 -35.80 -3.16
N ASP A 160 -7.30 -35.45 -4.19
CA ASP A 160 -7.16 -34.19 -4.92
C ASP A 160 -7.49 -32.99 -4.03
N THR A 161 -8.57 -33.10 -3.23
CA THR A 161 -8.98 -32.04 -2.31
C THR A 161 -7.93 -31.81 -1.23
N LEU A 162 -7.43 -32.87 -0.59
CA LEU A 162 -6.42 -32.74 0.47
C LEU A 162 -5.07 -32.29 -0.08
N SER A 163 -4.66 -32.76 -1.27
CA SER A 163 -3.47 -32.25 -1.97
C SER A 163 -3.59 -30.76 -2.25
N SER A 164 -4.75 -30.33 -2.76
CA SER A 164 -5.02 -28.90 -3.01
C SER A 164 -4.98 -28.06 -1.72
N VAL A 165 -5.49 -28.59 -0.60
CA VAL A 165 -5.40 -27.91 0.71
C VAL A 165 -3.95 -27.80 1.17
N ASN A 166 -3.15 -28.86 1.00
CA ASN A 166 -1.73 -28.83 1.33
C ASN A 166 -0.97 -27.78 0.51
N ASP A 167 -1.16 -27.77 -0.81
CA ASP A 167 -0.49 -26.84 -1.71
C ASP A 167 -0.87 -25.38 -1.41
N ASN A 168 -2.16 -25.13 -1.17
CA ASN A 168 -2.63 -23.81 -0.74
C ASN A 168 -2.05 -23.40 0.61
N SER A 169 -1.87 -24.34 1.55
CA SER A 169 -1.26 -24.04 2.85
C SER A 169 0.22 -23.69 2.72
N VAL A 170 0.97 -24.40 1.87
CA VAL A 170 2.37 -24.03 1.52
C VAL A 170 2.42 -22.64 0.89
N HIS A 171 1.48 -22.31 0.00
CA HIS A 171 1.42 -21.00 -0.63
C HIS A 171 1.11 -19.89 0.39
N VAL A 172 0.14 -20.10 1.29
CA VAL A 172 -0.18 -19.14 2.37
C VAL A 172 1.02 -18.94 3.30
N LEU A 173 1.73 -20.00 3.66
CA LEU A 173 2.95 -19.93 4.47
C LEU A 173 4.00 -19.01 3.82
N SER A 174 4.33 -19.29 2.55
CA SER A 174 5.31 -18.51 1.78
C SER A 174 4.90 -17.04 1.63
N CYS A 175 3.64 -16.77 1.28
CA CYS A 175 3.13 -15.39 1.20
C CYS A 175 3.20 -14.67 2.55
N SER A 176 2.89 -15.36 3.65
CA SER A 176 2.88 -14.76 4.98
C SER A 176 4.30 -14.43 5.46
N GLU A 177 5.28 -15.30 5.18
CA GLU A 177 6.71 -15.02 5.43
C GLU A 177 7.22 -13.82 4.62
N HIS A 178 6.80 -13.71 3.36
CA HIS A 178 7.14 -12.57 2.51
C HIS A 178 6.53 -11.26 3.05
N VAL A 179 5.26 -11.29 3.47
CA VAL A 179 4.61 -10.12 4.09
C VAL A 179 5.27 -9.74 5.42
N ARG A 180 5.71 -10.72 6.23
CA ARG A 180 6.45 -10.46 7.48
C ARG A 180 7.77 -9.75 7.19
N THR A 181 8.56 -10.29 6.26
CA THR A 181 9.85 -9.71 5.85
C THR A 181 9.67 -8.30 5.28
N SER A 182 8.67 -8.11 4.42
CA SER A 182 8.35 -6.79 3.89
C SER A 182 7.93 -5.80 4.97
N SER A 183 7.17 -6.26 5.97
CA SER A 183 6.77 -5.43 7.12
C SER A 183 7.99 -5.02 7.95
N GLU A 184 8.94 -5.93 8.20
CA GLU A 184 10.20 -5.61 8.88
C GLU A 184 11.00 -4.53 8.12
N GLN A 185 11.10 -4.64 6.80
CA GLN A 185 11.74 -3.62 5.95
C GLN A 185 11.02 -2.26 6.02
N VAL A 186 9.68 -2.26 6.04
CA VAL A 186 8.89 -1.03 6.24
C VAL A 186 9.17 -0.43 7.62
N SER A 187 9.30 -1.25 8.66
CA SER A 187 9.62 -0.78 10.02
C SER A 187 11.00 -0.11 10.06
N GLU A 188 12.01 -0.75 9.48
CA GLU A 188 13.37 -0.20 9.39
C GLU A 188 13.40 1.10 8.58
N GLY A 189 12.75 1.12 7.41
CA GLY A 189 12.62 2.32 6.59
C GLY A 189 11.88 3.46 7.31
N THR A 190 10.85 3.13 8.11
CA THR A 190 10.12 4.09 8.92
C THR A 190 11.01 4.69 10.03
N ASN A 191 11.88 3.89 10.64
CA ASN A 191 12.85 4.39 11.62
C ASN A 191 13.87 5.35 10.98
N SER A 192 14.44 4.99 9.82
CA SER A 192 15.34 5.89 9.09
C SER A 192 14.65 7.19 8.64
N GLN A 193 13.37 7.11 8.21
CA GLN A 193 12.59 8.30 7.89
C GLN A 193 12.39 9.21 9.10
N ASN A 194 12.15 8.63 10.28
CA ASN A 194 11.98 9.38 11.52
C ASN A 194 13.27 10.13 11.91
N GLU A 195 14.43 9.48 11.78
CA GLU A 195 15.74 10.10 12.01
C GLU A 195 16.00 11.27 11.03
N ALA A 196 15.73 11.05 9.73
CA ALA A 196 15.86 12.09 8.71
C ALA A 196 14.93 13.28 8.99
N LEU A 197 13.71 13.02 9.44
CA LEU A 197 12.73 14.07 9.78
C LEU A 197 13.18 14.89 10.99
N SER A 198 13.78 14.25 12.00
CA SER A 198 14.36 14.94 13.14
C SER A 198 15.50 15.87 12.72
N GLY A 199 16.37 15.43 11.80
CA GLY A 199 17.43 16.27 11.23
C GLY A 199 16.86 17.46 10.46
N LEU A 200 15.87 17.22 9.61
CA LEU A 200 15.20 18.28 8.83
C LEU A 200 14.54 19.33 9.73
N THR A 201 13.93 18.91 10.84
CA THR A 201 13.30 19.83 11.80
C THR A 201 14.32 20.77 12.43
N GLU A 202 15.51 20.25 12.79
CA GLU A 202 16.59 21.08 13.30
C GLU A 202 17.14 22.04 12.23
N GLU A 203 17.28 21.59 10.99
CA GLU A 203 17.69 22.45 9.87
C GLU A 203 16.70 23.60 9.61
N ILE A 204 15.39 23.33 9.68
CA ILE A 204 14.33 24.35 9.55
C ILE A 204 14.48 25.40 10.65
N LYS A 205 14.71 24.96 11.90
CA LYS A 205 14.92 25.87 13.04
C LYS A 205 16.15 26.75 12.84
N VAL A 206 17.28 26.15 12.46
CA VAL A 206 18.52 26.89 12.16
C VAL A 206 18.32 27.88 11.01
N LEU A 207 17.52 27.54 10.00
CA LEU A 207 17.21 28.43 8.89
C LEU A 207 16.31 29.59 9.34
N SER A 208 15.31 29.33 10.18
CA SER A 208 14.46 30.37 10.79
C SER A 208 15.30 31.38 11.58
N ASP A 209 16.22 30.92 12.43
CA ASP A 209 17.12 31.79 13.19
C ASP A 209 18.03 32.64 12.28
N LYS A 210 18.44 32.10 11.13
CA LYS A 210 19.24 32.84 10.14
C LYS A 210 18.43 33.92 9.43
N ILE A 211 17.16 33.66 9.11
CA ILE A 211 16.28 34.65 8.48
C ILE A 211 15.96 35.79 9.45
N GLU A 212 15.76 35.49 10.74
CA GLU A 212 15.63 36.52 11.77
C GLU A 212 16.87 37.42 11.82
N LYS A 213 18.07 36.84 11.82
CA LYS A 213 19.32 37.60 11.74
C LYS A 213 19.46 38.43 10.46
N ILE A 214 18.97 37.94 9.33
CA ILE A 214 18.94 38.72 8.07
C ILE A 214 18.06 39.95 8.24
N THR A 215 16.89 39.79 8.87
CA THR A 215 15.95 40.88 9.14
C THR A 215 16.57 41.94 10.06
N ASP A 216 17.18 41.51 11.17
CA ASP A 216 17.86 42.41 12.11
C ASP A 216 19.00 43.19 11.46
N ASN A 217 19.86 42.50 10.70
CA ASN A 217 20.98 43.13 10.00
C ASN A 217 20.51 44.11 8.92
N THR A 218 19.44 43.77 8.20
CA THR A 218 18.84 44.63 7.18
C THR A 218 18.24 45.89 7.81
N ASN A 219 17.54 45.76 8.95
CA ASN A 219 17.02 46.90 9.71
C ASN A 219 18.14 47.81 10.24
N ALA A 220 19.23 47.21 10.73
CA ALA A 220 20.41 47.97 11.16
C ALA A 220 21.06 48.72 9.97
N ALA A 221 21.16 48.08 8.81
CA ALA A 221 21.66 48.70 7.59
C ALA A 221 20.76 49.85 7.09
N ASP A 222 19.42 49.71 7.19
CA ASP A 222 18.48 50.78 6.81
C ASP A 222 18.67 52.00 7.71
N LYS A 223 18.80 51.78 9.02
CA LYS A 223 19.11 52.85 9.98
C LYS A 223 20.41 53.58 9.61
N ILE A 224 21.49 52.84 9.34
CA ILE A 224 22.79 53.41 8.94
C ILE A 224 22.65 54.18 7.63
N SER A 225 21.89 53.66 6.64
CA SER A 225 21.65 54.37 5.38
C SER A 225 20.92 55.69 5.60
N ARG A 226 19.87 55.71 6.44
CA ARG A 226 19.14 56.95 6.78
C ARG A 226 20.03 57.98 7.48
N GLU A 227 20.83 57.56 8.45
CA GLU A 227 21.79 58.43 9.13
C GLU A 227 22.83 59.00 8.15
N THR A 228 23.32 58.17 7.22
CA THR A 228 24.24 58.59 6.15
C THR A 228 23.59 59.63 5.24
N ASN A 229 22.31 59.45 4.90
CA ASN A 229 21.56 60.39 4.08
C ASN A 229 21.44 61.77 4.77
N ILE A 230 21.16 61.79 6.07
CA ILE A 230 21.12 63.02 6.87
C ILE A 230 22.48 63.74 6.83
N GLN A 231 23.58 63.00 7.00
CA GLN A 231 24.93 63.58 6.96
C GLN A 231 25.30 64.10 5.57
N LEU A 232 24.95 63.39 4.50
CA LEU A 232 25.19 63.83 3.12
C LEU A 232 24.40 65.10 2.80
N ASN A 233 23.14 65.20 3.20
CA ASN A 233 22.34 66.43 3.02
C ASN A 233 22.96 67.61 3.78
N ALA A 234 23.38 67.41 5.03
CA ALA A 234 24.09 68.44 5.79
C ALA A 234 25.43 68.83 5.13
N GLY A 235 26.14 67.88 4.52
CA GLY A 235 27.34 68.13 3.73
C GLY A 235 27.05 68.97 2.49
N ASN A 236 25.95 68.68 1.78
CA ASN A 236 25.52 69.44 0.62
C ASN A 236 25.18 70.90 0.98
N ASP A 237 24.50 71.13 2.11
CA ASP A 237 24.20 72.47 2.59
C ASP A 237 25.47 73.25 2.99
N LYS A 238 26.46 72.58 3.59
CA LYS A 238 27.77 73.17 3.83
C LYS A 238 28.48 73.55 2.53
N MET A 239 28.38 72.73 1.48
CA MET A 239 28.96 73.07 0.16
C MET A 239 28.30 74.31 -0.44
N LYS A 240 26.97 74.46 -0.34
CA LYS A 240 26.27 75.69 -0.76
C LYS A 240 26.81 76.92 -0.04
N ASN A 241 27.06 76.84 1.26
CA ASN A 241 27.65 77.95 2.02
C ASN A 241 29.07 78.29 1.54
N VAL A 242 29.87 77.29 1.15
CA VAL A 242 31.21 77.53 0.56
C VAL A 242 31.09 78.23 -0.79
N VAL A 243 30.13 77.87 -1.63
CA VAL A 243 29.88 78.56 -2.91
C VAL A 243 29.53 80.03 -2.68
N VAL A 244 28.66 80.33 -1.69
CA VAL A 244 28.32 81.72 -1.33
C VAL A 244 29.57 82.50 -0.87
N ALA A 245 30.39 81.90 -0.01
CA ALA A 245 31.63 82.54 0.45
C ALA A 245 32.62 82.80 -0.69
N MET A 246 32.74 81.89 -1.67
CA MET A 246 33.57 82.10 -2.87
C MET A 246 33.03 83.24 -3.74
N GLU A 247 31.71 83.39 -3.85
CA GLU A 247 31.08 84.50 -4.57
C GLU A 247 31.36 85.86 -3.89
N GLU A 248 31.30 85.90 -2.55
CA GLU A 248 31.65 87.09 -1.77
C GLU A 248 33.13 87.46 -1.92
N ILE A 249 34.04 86.49 -1.91
CA ILE A 249 35.47 86.72 -2.17
C ILE A 249 35.66 87.27 -3.58
N ASN A 250 35.03 86.66 -4.59
CA ASN A 250 35.14 87.12 -5.98
C ASN A 250 34.66 88.58 -6.13
N THR A 251 33.49 88.90 -5.56
CA THR A 251 32.93 90.26 -5.54
C THR A 251 33.86 91.25 -4.82
N THR A 252 34.50 90.82 -3.73
CA THR A 252 35.45 91.67 -2.99
C THR A 252 36.74 91.87 -3.79
N SER A 253 37.23 90.85 -4.47
CA SER A 253 38.37 90.93 -5.39
C SER A 253 38.10 91.84 -6.58
N ASP A 254 36.87 91.87 -7.11
CA ASP A 254 36.44 92.84 -8.13
C ASP A 254 36.60 94.28 -7.64
N LYS A 255 36.04 94.58 -6.46
CA LYS A 255 36.13 95.91 -5.84
C LYS A 255 37.58 96.34 -5.57
N ILE A 256 38.42 95.41 -5.09
CA ILE A 256 39.85 95.70 -4.90
C ILE A 256 40.51 96.00 -6.25
N GLY A 257 40.19 95.23 -7.30
CA GLY A 257 40.68 95.48 -8.66
C GLY A 257 40.33 96.88 -9.17
N GLU A 258 39.10 97.36 -8.94
CA GLU A 258 38.67 98.73 -9.29
C GLU A 258 39.46 99.80 -8.53
N ILE A 259 39.70 99.59 -7.22
CA ILE A 259 40.49 100.50 -6.39
C ILE A 259 41.94 100.57 -6.90
N ILE A 260 42.55 99.43 -7.20
CA ILE A 260 43.92 99.36 -7.74
C ILE A 260 44.02 100.04 -9.11
N GLY A 261 43.02 99.87 -9.98
CA GLY A 261 42.94 100.61 -11.24
C GLY A 261 42.87 102.12 -11.05
N THR A 262 42.15 102.57 -10.01
CA THR A 262 42.09 103.99 -9.63
C THR A 262 43.43 104.50 -9.11
N ILE A 263 44.10 103.75 -8.24
CA ILE A 263 45.43 104.10 -7.71
C ILE A 263 46.45 104.19 -8.85
N ASN A 264 46.46 103.24 -9.78
CA ASN A 264 47.35 103.27 -10.94
C ASN A 264 47.08 104.51 -11.83
N SER A 265 45.81 104.88 -12.00
CA SER A 265 45.42 106.10 -12.71
C SER A 265 45.92 107.38 -12.00
N ILE A 266 45.85 107.42 -10.66
CA ILE A 266 46.37 108.53 -9.84
C ILE A 266 47.90 108.59 -9.95
N ALA A 267 48.59 107.46 -9.88
CA ALA A 267 50.04 107.37 -10.03
C ALA A 267 50.49 107.88 -11.41
N ALA A 268 49.83 107.47 -12.49
CA ALA A 268 50.09 107.97 -13.83
C ALA A 268 49.86 109.48 -13.97
N GLN A 269 48.78 110.02 -13.39
CA GLN A 269 48.53 111.47 -13.36
C GLN A 269 49.59 112.22 -12.54
N THR A 270 50.01 111.66 -11.41
CA THR A 270 51.04 112.24 -10.54
C THR A 270 52.39 112.29 -11.25
N ASN A 271 52.74 111.22 -11.98
CA ASN A 271 53.96 111.19 -12.80
C ASN A 271 53.93 112.24 -13.92
N LEU A 272 52.78 112.41 -14.60
CA LEU A 272 52.61 113.49 -15.60
C LEU A 272 52.73 114.89 -14.98
N LEU A 273 52.17 115.11 -13.79
CA LEU A 273 52.30 116.37 -13.06
C LEU A 273 53.75 116.64 -12.64
N ALA A 274 54.44 115.62 -12.15
CA ALA A 274 55.85 115.66 -11.78
C ALA A 274 56.74 115.99 -12.99
N LEU A 275 56.51 115.34 -14.13
CA LEU A 275 57.20 115.64 -15.38
C LEU A 275 56.99 117.09 -15.83
N ASN A 276 55.74 117.57 -15.78
CA ASN A 276 55.43 118.97 -16.10
C ASN A 276 56.13 119.96 -15.15
N ALA A 277 56.19 119.64 -13.86
CA ALA A 277 56.88 120.45 -12.86
C ALA A 277 58.41 120.44 -13.07
N SER A 278 59.00 119.30 -13.42
CA SER A 278 60.43 119.15 -13.73
C SER A 278 60.81 119.97 -14.98
N ILE A 279 59.96 119.94 -16.03
CA ILE A 279 60.12 120.78 -17.23
C ILE A 279 60.08 122.27 -16.89
N GLU A 280 59.12 122.73 -16.08
CA GLU A 280 58.99 124.15 -15.73
C GLU A 280 60.10 124.60 -14.76
N ALA A 281 60.57 123.71 -13.89
CA ALA A 281 61.74 123.95 -13.03
C ALA A 281 63.04 124.08 -13.85
N ALA A 282 63.23 123.24 -14.87
CA ALA A 282 64.34 123.37 -15.82
C ALA A 282 64.29 124.69 -16.59
N ARG A 283 63.07 125.16 -16.93
CA ARG A 283 62.83 126.44 -17.61
C ARG A 283 63.18 127.66 -16.75
N ALA A 284 63.05 127.55 -15.42
CA ALA A 284 63.43 128.60 -14.47
C ALA A 284 64.94 128.70 -14.19
N GLY A 285 65.78 127.82 -14.77
CA GLY A 285 67.24 127.89 -14.69
C GLY A 285 67.79 127.66 -13.27
N GLU A 286 68.79 128.46 -12.85
CA GLU A 286 69.45 128.31 -11.52
C GLU A 286 68.47 128.45 -10.34
N ALA A 287 67.40 129.24 -10.47
CA ALA A 287 66.40 129.43 -9.42
C ALA A 287 65.46 128.22 -9.24
N GLY A 288 65.34 127.36 -10.27
CA GLY A 288 64.46 126.20 -10.29
C GLY A 288 65.10 124.89 -9.85
N LYS A 289 66.43 124.84 -9.66
CA LYS A 289 67.17 123.59 -9.35
C LYS A 289 66.61 122.82 -8.15
N GLY A 290 66.22 123.51 -7.08
CA GLY A 290 65.63 122.86 -5.90
C GLY A 290 64.24 122.25 -6.18
N PHE A 291 63.45 122.90 -7.04
CA PHE A 291 62.14 122.40 -7.46
C PHE A 291 62.25 121.23 -8.46
N ALA A 292 63.28 121.24 -9.32
CA ALA A 292 63.53 120.14 -10.27
C ALA A 292 63.83 118.83 -9.53
N VAL A 293 64.67 118.87 -8.49
CA VAL A 293 64.99 117.67 -7.67
C VAL A 293 63.73 117.12 -6.99
N VAL A 294 62.88 117.98 -6.43
CA VAL A 294 61.63 117.54 -5.81
C VAL A 294 60.66 116.96 -6.85
N ALA A 295 60.58 117.57 -8.04
CA ALA A 295 59.72 117.07 -9.11
C ALA A 295 60.17 115.70 -9.63
N ASP A 296 61.48 115.49 -9.82
CA ASP A 296 62.02 114.19 -10.23
C ASP A 296 61.77 113.11 -9.16
N GLU A 297 61.94 113.44 -7.87
CA GLU A 297 61.65 112.52 -6.75
C GLU A 297 60.15 112.14 -6.69
N ILE A 298 59.24 113.09 -6.94
CA ILE A 298 57.79 112.82 -7.03
C ILE A 298 57.49 111.92 -8.24
N GLY A 299 58.18 112.10 -9.36
CA GLY A 299 58.05 111.26 -10.56
C GLY A 299 58.50 109.82 -10.30
N GLU A 300 59.65 109.65 -9.63
CA GLU A 300 60.17 108.34 -9.22
C GLU A 300 59.17 107.61 -8.30
N LEU A 301 58.67 108.28 -7.25
CA LEU A 301 57.64 107.77 -6.33
C LEU A 301 56.34 107.40 -7.05
N ALA A 302 55.93 108.19 -8.05
CA ALA A 302 54.75 107.91 -8.85
C ALA A 302 54.93 106.66 -9.73
N ASN A 303 56.11 106.46 -10.31
CA ASN A 303 56.45 105.24 -11.04
C ASN A 303 56.49 104.02 -10.11
N GLU A 304 57.14 104.11 -8.95
CA GLU A 304 57.14 103.04 -7.94
C GLU A 304 55.71 102.69 -7.49
N SER A 305 54.85 103.69 -7.30
CA SER A 305 53.44 103.47 -6.94
C SER A 305 52.66 102.79 -8.08
N SER A 306 52.97 103.10 -9.34
CA SER A 306 52.35 102.45 -10.51
C SER A 306 52.80 100.98 -10.61
N GLU A 307 54.10 100.72 -10.45
CA GLU A 307 54.66 99.37 -10.44
C GLU A 307 54.07 98.52 -9.30
N ALA A 308 54.02 99.06 -8.08
CA ALA A 308 53.39 98.40 -6.94
C ALA A 308 51.90 98.11 -7.19
N SER A 309 51.17 99.06 -7.81
CA SER A 309 49.76 98.86 -8.16
C SER A 309 49.58 97.75 -9.19
N ASN A 310 50.43 97.67 -10.22
CA ASN A 310 50.40 96.59 -11.20
C ASN A 310 50.68 95.22 -10.57
N ASN A 311 51.67 95.14 -9.67
CA ASN A 311 51.97 93.91 -8.92
C ASN A 311 50.76 93.46 -8.07
N ILE A 312 50.06 94.39 -7.42
CA ILE A 312 48.83 94.05 -6.68
C ILE A 312 47.71 93.62 -7.64
N ALA A 313 47.56 94.27 -8.80
CA ALA A 313 46.58 93.89 -9.80
C ALA A 313 46.78 92.44 -10.29
N ASP A 314 48.03 92.04 -10.51
CA ASP A 314 48.38 90.66 -10.89
C ASP A 314 48.03 89.65 -9.78
N LEU A 315 48.31 89.98 -8.51
CA LEU A 315 47.92 89.14 -7.37
C LEU A 315 46.40 89.00 -7.23
N ILE A 316 45.65 90.07 -7.48
CA ILE A 316 44.18 90.06 -7.45
C ILE A 316 43.60 89.23 -8.60
N ASN A 317 44.16 89.36 -9.81
CA ASN A 317 43.77 88.51 -10.94
C ASN A 317 44.09 87.03 -10.66
N GLY A 318 45.26 86.74 -10.10
CA GLY A 318 45.62 85.38 -9.65
C GLY A 318 44.63 84.84 -8.61
N SER A 319 44.21 85.68 -7.66
CA SER A 319 43.22 85.32 -6.62
C SER A 319 41.86 85.01 -7.24
N LYS A 320 41.39 85.80 -8.21
CA LYS A 320 40.14 85.54 -8.95
C LYS A 320 40.15 84.19 -9.67
N VAL A 321 41.23 83.89 -10.39
CA VAL A 321 41.39 82.60 -11.09
C VAL A 321 41.36 81.44 -10.09
N ALA A 322 42.01 81.60 -8.93
CA ALA A 322 42.00 80.58 -7.88
C ALA A 322 40.60 80.37 -7.28
N VAL A 323 39.83 81.45 -7.06
CA VAL A 323 38.46 81.40 -6.55
C VAL A 323 37.51 80.73 -7.55
N GLU A 324 37.57 81.08 -8.83
CA GLU A 324 36.77 80.42 -9.88
C GLU A 324 37.07 78.92 -9.98
N LYS A 325 38.35 78.53 -9.90
CA LYS A 325 38.74 77.12 -9.82
C LYS A 325 38.18 76.45 -8.57
N GLY A 326 38.22 77.13 -7.41
CA GLY A 326 37.65 76.66 -6.16
C GLY A 326 36.13 76.43 -6.26
N LYS A 327 35.40 77.37 -6.85
CA LYS A 327 33.96 77.29 -7.09
C LYS A 327 33.60 76.08 -7.96
N ALA A 328 34.35 75.84 -9.03
CA ALA A 328 34.16 74.66 -9.89
C ALA A 328 34.35 73.34 -9.13
N LEU A 329 35.39 73.22 -8.29
CA LEU A 329 35.65 72.03 -7.47
C LEU A 329 34.54 71.78 -6.43
N VAL A 330 34.06 72.84 -5.77
CA VAL A 330 32.98 72.75 -4.79
C VAL A 330 31.68 72.33 -5.46
N ASN A 331 31.35 72.88 -6.63
CA ASN A 331 30.16 72.48 -7.39
C ASN A 331 30.20 71.00 -7.79
N ASN A 332 31.34 70.52 -8.30
CA ASN A 332 31.50 69.10 -8.65
C ASN A 332 31.42 68.18 -7.41
N THR A 333 31.93 68.65 -6.27
CA THR A 333 31.80 67.95 -4.99
C THR A 333 30.33 67.89 -4.53
N ALA A 334 29.59 68.99 -4.65
CA ALA A 334 28.17 69.04 -4.30
C ALA A 334 27.33 68.09 -5.17
N GLU A 335 27.60 68.03 -6.48
CA GLU A 335 26.97 67.08 -7.40
C GLU A 335 27.26 65.62 -7.00
N SER A 336 28.51 65.31 -6.62
CA SER A 336 28.90 63.97 -6.13
C SER A 336 28.18 63.60 -4.84
N ILE A 337 27.99 64.55 -3.91
CA ILE A 337 27.22 64.36 -2.68
C ILE A 337 25.75 64.08 -3.01
N GLN A 338 25.16 64.81 -3.96
CA GLN A 338 23.77 64.57 -4.40
C GLN A 338 23.59 63.18 -5.00
N LEU A 339 24.54 62.69 -5.79
CA LEU A 339 24.54 61.32 -6.27
C LEU A 339 24.61 60.31 -5.12
N GLY A 340 25.43 60.59 -4.10
CA GLY A 340 25.50 59.80 -2.87
C GLY A 340 24.17 59.74 -2.12
N VAL A 341 23.45 60.87 -2.01
CA VAL A 341 22.09 60.92 -1.41
C VAL A 341 21.13 60.01 -2.17
N LYS A 342 21.14 60.08 -3.52
CA LYS A 342 20.30 59.23 -4.36
C LYS A 342 20.61 57.75 -4.17
N ASN A 343 21.88 57.37 -4.23
CA ASN A 343 22.30 55.97 -4.05
C ASN A 343 21.92 55.43 -2.66
N SER A 344 21.99 56.25 -1.62
CA SER A 344 21.56 55.88 -0.26
C SER A 344 20.04 55.69 -0.16
N MET A 345 19.24 56.45 -0.89
CA MET A 345 17.78 56.22 -0.99
C MET A 345 17.47 54.90 -1.71
N GLU A 346 18.10 54.65 -2.86
CA GLU A 346 17.94 53.38 -3.59
C GLU A 346 18.36 52.17 -2.73
N LEU A 347 19.41 52.31 -1.91
CA LEU A 347 19.80 51.30 -0.94
C LEU A 347 18.70 51.03 0.09
N GLY A 348 18.04 52.08 0.60
CA GLY A 348 16.92 51.95 1.54
C GLY A 348 15.75 51.15 0.95
N ASP A 349 15.39 51.43 -0.31
CA ASP A 349 14.34 50.69 -1.02
C ASP A 349 14.71 49.21 -1.19
N LYS A 350 15.99 48.91 -1.52
CA LYS A 350 16.47 47.53 -1.65
C LYS A 350 16.51 46.78 -0.32
N LEU A 351 16.85 47.45 0.77
CA LEU A 351 16.79 46.84 2.10
C LEU A 351 15.36 46.50 2.50
N LYS A 352 14.38 47.35 2.13
CA LYS A 352 12.96 47.05 2.36
C LYS A 352 12.51 45.80 1.58
N GLU A 353 12.90 45.66 0.31
CA GLU A 353 12.64 44.44 -0.47
C GLU A 353 13.21 43.19 0.22
N ILE A 354 14.41 43.27 0.82
CA ILE A 354 15.03 42.14 1.54
C ILE A 354 14.20 41.75 2.77
N VAL A 355 13.67 42.71 3.53
CA VAL A 355 12.79 42.42 4.67
C VAL A 355 11.51 41.72 4.20
N GLU A 356 10.89 42.19 3.12
CA GLU A 356 9.69 41.56 2.55
C GLU A 356 9.97 40.10 2.14
N TYR A 357 11.09 39.83 1.47
CA TYR A 357 11.49 38.44 1.14
C TYR A 357 11.79 37.59 2.39
N ALA A 358 12.38 38.17 3.43
CA ALA A 358 12.65 37.47 4.69
C ALA A 358 11.34 37.05 5.38
N ASP A 359 10.33 37.93 5.39
CA ASP A 359 9.00 37.63 5.93
C ASP A 359 8.30 36.52 5.14
N GLU A 360 8.38 36.55 3.80
CA GLU A 360 7.86 35.49 2.94
C GLU A 360 8.55 34.14 3.19
N GLN A 361 9.88 34.13 3.33
CA GLN A 361 10.64 32.91 3.64
C GLN A 361 10.26 32.34 5.01
N ASN A 362 10.06 33.19 6.02
CA ASN A 362 9.59 32.76 7.34
C ASN A 362 8.19 32.14 7.27
N ALA A 363 7.27 32.73 6.50
CA ALA A 363 5.95 32.16 6.28
C ALA A 363 6.02 30.79 5.56
N ALA A 364 6.89 30.67 4.55
CA ALA A 364 7.13 29.41 3.87
C ALA A 364 7.71 28.34 4.80
N LEU A 365 8.64 28.69 5.70
CA LEU A 365 9.18 27.75 6.68
C LEU A 365 8.13 27.25 7.67
N LYS A 366 7.22 28.11 8.12
CA LYS A 366 6.10 27.68 8.97
C LYS A 366 5.22 26.65 8.26
N ASN A 367 4.96 26.86 6.97
CA ASN A 367 4.20 25.89 6.17
C ASN A 367 4.97 24.56 6.00
N ILE A 368 6.28 24.63 5.74
CA ILE A 368 7.13 23.43 5.67
C ILE A 368 7.13 22.68 7.00
N SER A 369 7.26 23.38 8.13
CA SER A 369 7.22 22.79 9.47
C SER A 369 5.89 22.05 9.71
N SER A 370 4.75 22.64 9.34
CA SER A 370 3.46 21.96 9.45
C SER A 370 3.38 20.72 8.56
N LYS A 371 3.97 20.75 7.36
CA LYS A 371 4.02 19.58 6.47
C LYS A 371 4.93 18.48 7.00
N VAL A 372 6.00 18.84 7.70
CA VAL A 372 6.87 17.92 8.44
C VAL A 372 6.08 17.20 9.54
N ASP A 373 5.22 17.92 10.27
CA ASP A 373 4.34 17.31 11.27
C ASP A 373 3.36 16.29 10.63
N ASP A 374 2.75 16.64 9.47
CA ASP A 374 1.89 15.72 8.71
C ASP A 374 2.64 14.43 8.33
N ILE A 375 3.89 14.55 7.87
CA ILE A 375 4.74 13.39 7.53
C ILE A 375 5.06 12.55 8.78
N SER A 376 5.31 13.20 9.92
CA SER A 376 5.54 12.50 11.20
C SER A 376 4.34 11.62 11.58
N GLU A 377 3.12 12.09 11.34
CA GLU A 377 1.91 11.29 11.57
C GLU A 377 1.87 10.06 10.66
N VAL A 378 2.17 10.21 9.37
CA VAL A 378 2.22 9.09 8.41
C VAL A 378 3.29 8.06 8.81
N ILE A 379 4.46 8.49 9.26
CA ILE A 379 5.53 7.61 9.77
C ILE A 379 5.01 6.78 10.96
N LYS A 380 4.30 7.40 11.91
CA LYS A 380 3.71 6.67 13.04
C LYS A 380 2.67 5.64 12.59
N VAL A 381 1.84 6.00 11.61
CA VAL A 381 0.87 5.06 11.02
C VAL A 381 1.59 3.90 10.34
N ASN A 382 2.64 4.15 9.56
CA ASN A 382 3.42 3.10 8.89
C ASN A 382 4.08 2.15 9.89
N ALA A 383 4.65 2.67 10.98
CA ALA A 383 5.21 1.84 12.05
C ALA A 383 4.15 0.91 12.64
N LYS A 384 2.97 1.46 12.96
CA LYS A 384 1.84 0.69 13.51
C LYS A 384 1.34 -0.37 12.52
N VAL A 385 1.17 -0.02 11.25
CA VAL A 385 0.70 -0.95 10.21
C VAL A 385 1.72 -2.07 9.97
N SER A 386 3.02 -1.74 10.01
CA SER A 386 4.08 -2.75 9.92
C SER A 386 4.03 -3.74 11.10
N GLU A 387 3.85 -3.25 12.32
CA GLU A 387 3.69 -4.09 13.51
C GLU A 387 2.45 -4.99 13.42
N GLU A 388 1.30 -4.43 13.03
CA GLU A 388 0.05 -5.17 12.84
C GLU A 388 0.18 -6.23 11.73
N ASN A 389 0.79 -5.89 10.59
CA ASN A 389 1.01 -6.85 9.50
C ASN A 389 1.95 -7.99 9.91
N SER A 390 3.02 -7.69 10.65
CA SER A 390 3.92 -8.73 11.16
C SER A 390 3.18 -9.70 12.09
N LYS A 391 2.31 -9.18 12.95
CA LYS A 391 1.44 -9.99 13.81
C LYS A 391 0.48 -10.86 13.01
N VAL A 392 -0.24 -10.28 12.03
CA VAL A 392 -1.18 -11.03 11.17
C VAL A 392 -0.45 -12.10 10.37
N SER A 393 0.73 -11.81 9.83
CA SER A 393 1.57 -12.79 9.15
C SER A 393 1.92 -13.98 10.04
N ASN A 394 2.27 -13.75 11.31
CA ASN A 394 2.54 -14.85 12.25
C ASN A 394 1.29 -15.71 12.50
N GLU A 395 0.12 -15.08 12.67
CA GLU A 395 -1.14 -15.81 12.83
C GLU A 395 -1.49 -16.66 11.58
N LEU A 396 -1.19 -16.16 10.38
CA LEU A 396 -1.37 -16.89 9.12
C LEU A 396 -0.37 -18.04 8.97
N ILE A 397 0.90 -17.84 9.35
CA ILE A 397 1.93 -18.88 9.39
C ILE A 397 1.46 -20.03 10.32
N ASP A 398 1.01 -19.70 11.53
CA ASP A 398 0.49 -20.69 12.48
C ASP A 398 -0.73 -21.43 11.93
N SER A 399 -1.65 -20.72 11.25
CA SER A 399 -2.84 -21.32 10.64
C SER A 399 -2.48 -22.25 9.48
N ALA A 400 -1.54 -21.87 8.62
CA ALA A 400 -1.05 -22.69 7.52
C ALA A 400 -0.34 -23.96 8.02
N ASN A 401 0.49 -23.84 9.06
CA ASN A 401 1.13 -24.98 9.71
C ASN A 401 0.10 -25.97 10.29
N ARG A 402 -0.94 -25.48 10.96
CA ARG A 402 -2.02 -26.33 11.50
C ARG A 402 -2.81 -27.05 10.39
N LEU A 403 -3.01 -26.41 9.24
CA LEU A 403 -3.62 -27.05 8.08
C LEU A 403 -2.73 -28.16 7.51
N GLN A 404 -1.43 -27.90 7.36
CA GLN A 404 -0.46 -28.94 6.95
C GLN A 404 -0.45 -30.11 7.93
N GLU A 405 -0.38 -29.85 9.24
CA GLU A 405 -0.43 -30.90 10.27
C GLU A 405 -1.71 -31.73 10.17
N SER A 406 -2.84 -31.11 9.84
CA SER A 406 -4.12 -31.81 9.66
C SER A 406 -4.12 -32.67 8.39
N VAL A 407 -3.53 -32.20 7.29
CA VAL A 407 -3.43 -32.97 6.04
C VAL A 407 -2.42 -34.12 6.15
N ILE A 408 -1.30 -33.93 6.86
CA ILE A 408 -0.26 -34.95 7.08
C ILE A 408 -0.82 -36.21 7.78
N GLN A 409 -1.92 -36.10 8.52
CA GLN A 409 -2.60 -37.27 9.10
C GLN A 409 -3.16 -38.22 8.02
N PHE A 410 -3.36 -37.72 6.80
CA PHE A 410 -3.79 -38.51 5.66
C PHE A 410 -2.59 -38.94 4.83
N LYS A 411 -2.51 -40.24 4.53
CA LYS A 411 -1.56 -40.79 3.55
C LYS A 411 -2.14 -40.59 2.16
N LEU A 412 -1.70 -39.52 1.53
CA LEU A 412 -1.95 -39.22 0.12
C LEU A 412 -1.01 -40.03 -0.77
N LYS A 413 -1.36 -40.14 -2.06
CA LYS A 413 -0.62 -40.93 -3.05
C LYS A 413 0.69 -40.27 -3.48
#